data_AF-A0AAW0G4J0-F1
#
_entry.id   AF-A0AAW0G4J0-F1
#
_cell.length_a   1.000
_cell.length_b   1.000
_cell.length_c   1.000
_cell.angle_alpha   90.00
_cell.angle_beta   90.00
_cell.angle_gamma   90.00
#
_symmetry.space_group_name_H-M   'P 1'
#
loop_
_entity.id
_entity.type
_entity.pdbx_description
1 polymer ?
#
loop_
_entity_poly.entity_id
_entity_poly.type
_entity_poly.pdbx_seq_one_letter_code
_entity_poly.pdbx_strand_id
1 'polypeptide(L)'
;MSKAAIAITSYNDKFYEDGAKTGLFLTEALHPFEYFRLQGIEVDFVSETGKFGYDEHSLGEAFLNGDDLAIYQNPHSEFNVTIKNLKAASEVNASDYAIFFAAGGHGTVFDFPKADGLHKLAQQIWSNKGVVAAVCHGPVIFDNLYDTATGRPLIEGKKVTGFTDEGEVAMNVDGILKRDHLETVRDICVKNGGQYDQPPDMWGDYTTNDGRLVTGVNPASASSTAKKALAVSSLKGKVFKPGYTVTAKKALKYVPILGLFMLGSGTFFLDRSKGEKARETLNKALISLKKNDRALFIFPEGTRSGTTKLDLLPFKKGAFHLAKQAKIPIIPVAVSNYSNIFNAKSKTFNSGEIIVEVLPPQSTANLETNEDVTKFSIDIRDKIKEKIEALGYAKVSGQPSNKPHLVPEVSDPVQEDDSEVEIVSEGTPLVSKD
;
A
#
# COMPACT_ATOMS: atom_id res chain seq x y z
N MET A 1 2.47 10.37 -11.83
CA MET A 1 2.92 9.67 -10.60
C MET A 1 2.11 10.25 -9.46
N SER A 2 1.70 9.44 -8.48
CA SER A 2 0.91 9.94 -7.36
C SER A 2 1.83 10.45 -6.24
N LYS A 3 1.53 11.63 -5.70
CA LYS A 3 2.31 12.32 -4.65
C LYS A 3 1.93 11.85 -3.24
N ALA A 4 2.66 12.32 -2.23
CA ALA A 4 2.25 12.29 -0.83
C ALA A 4 1.94 13.71 -0.33
N ALA A 5 0.83 13.88 0.38
CA ALA A 5 0.52 15.10 1.12
C ALA A 5 0.91 14.85 2.60
N ILE A 6 1.92 15.57 3.09
CA ILE A 6 2.24 15.59 4.52
C ILE A 6 1.46 16.75 5.16
N ALA A 7 0.42 16.42 5.90
CA ALA A 7 -0.37 17.35 6.67
C ALA A 7 0.37 17.74 7.96
N ILE A 8 0.46 19.05 8.24
CA ILE A 8 1.10 19.63 9.42
C ILE A 8 0.15 20.59 10.13
N THR A 9 0.28 20.73 11.45
CA THR A 9 -0.54 21.67 12.23
C THR A 9 -0.29 23.12 11.81
N SER A 10 -1.36 23.91 11.79
CA SER A 10 -1.33 25.35 11.66
C SER A 10 -1.15 26.06 13.00
N TYR A 11 -1.37 25.38 14.12
CA TYR A 11 -1.28 25.95 15.45
C TYR A 11 0.17 26.16 15.85
N ASN A 12 0.50 27.37 16.35
CA ASN A 12 1.83 27.67 16.88
C ASN A 12 1.75 28.76 17.97
N ASP A 13 1.40 28.35 19.18
CA ASP A 13 1.32 29.24 20.33
C ASP A 13 1.83 28.55 21.61
N LYS A 14 1.96 29.34 22.69
CA LYS A 14 2.42 28.88 23.99
C LYS A 14 1.58 27.72 24.50
N PHE A 15 2.26 26.70 24.99
CA PHE A 15 1.63 25.48 25.47
C PHE A 15 2.30 24.95 26.73
N TYR A 16 3.63 24.89 26.71
CA TYR A 16 4.42 24.34 27.81
C TYR A 16 4.53 25.30 29.01
N GLU A 17 4.74 24.73 30.21
CA GLU A 17 4.85 25.52 31.47
C GLU A 17 6.06 26.47 31.49
N ASP A 18 7.11 26.15 30.74
CA ASP A 18 8.30 27.00 30.56
C ASP A 18 8.03 28.20 29.63
N GLY A 19 6.82 28.30 29.07
CA GLY A 19 6.39 29.37 28.16
C GLY A 19 6.73 29.11 26.71
N ALA A 20 7.30 27.95 26.38
CA ALA A 20 7.61 27.56 25.01
C ALA A 20 6.34 27.30 24.19
N LYS A 21 6.46 27.51 22.88
CA LYS A 21 5.39 27.25 21.91
C LYS A 21 5.39 25.79 21.48
N THR A 22 4.20 25.24 21.32
CA THR A 22 4.02 24.01 20.54
C THR A 22 3.79 24.32 19.06
N GLY A 23 3.80 23.29 18.22
CA GLY A 23 3.56 23.36 16.79
C GLY A 23 3.85 22.03 16.14
N LEU A 24 4.37 22.08 14.90
CA LEU A 24 4.85 20.90 14.20
C LEU A 24 6.10 20.35 14.89
N PHE A 25 6.08 19.06 15.25
CA PHE A 25 7.30 18.36 15.67
C PHE A 25 8.19 18.11 14.45
N LEU A 26 9.36 18.75 14.38
CA LEU A 26 10.15 18.82 13.14
C LEU A 26 10.46 17.45 12.51
N THR A 27 10.94 16.49 13.31
CA THR A 27 11.34 15.16 12.79
C THR A 27 10.16 14.33 12.31
N GLU A 28 8.95 14.62 12.77
CA GLU A 28 7.73 13.97 12.29
C GLU A 28 7.28 14.46 10.90
N ALA A 29 7.80 15.60 10.44
CA ALA A 29 7.69 16.02 9.03
C ALA A 29 8.94 15.64 8.22
N LEU A 30 10.13 15.84 8.79
CA LEU A 30 11.40 15.61 8.10
C LEU A 30 11.61 14.13 7.75
N HIS A 31 11.41 13.22 8.70
CA HIS A 31 11.69 11.80 8.46
C HIS A 31 10.75 11.18 7.40
N PRO A 32 9.42 11.43 7.42
CA PRO A 32 8.55 10.98 6.33
C PRO A 32 8.89 11.64 5.00
N PHE A 33 9.22 12.93 4.98
CA PHE A 33 9.64 13.64 3.77
C PHE A 33 10.87 12.98 3.13
N GLU A 34 11.94 12.80 3.88
CA GLU A 34 13.18 12.18 3.39
C GLU A 34 12.93 10.76 2.91
N TYR A 35 12.13 9.98 3.64
CA TYR A 35 11.78 8.63 3.23
C TYR A 35 11.02 8.62 1.89
N PHE A 36 9.97 9.42 1.75
CA PHE A 36 9.20 9.48 0.50
C PHE A 36 10.05 9.98 -0.67
N ARG A 37 10.84 11.04 -0.46
CA ARG A 37 11.77 11.60 -1.45
C ARG A 37 12.77 10.55 -1.95
N LEU A 38 13.42 9.81 -1.04
CA LEU A 38 14.37 8.75 -1.39
C LEU A 38 13.72 7.60 -2.16
N GLN A 39 12.40 7.43 -2.05
CA GLN A 39 11.62 6.45 -2.83
C GLN A 39 11.08 7.02 -4.16
N GLY A 40 11.46 8.25 -4.51
CA GLY A 40 11.02 8.93 -5.74
C GLY A 40 9.56 9.42 -5.68
N ILE A 41 9.00 9.56 -4.48
CA ILE A 41 7.66 10.12 -4.27
C ILE A 41 7.80 11.63 -4.06
N GLU A 42 7.13 12.40 -4.91
CA GLU A 42 7.01 13.84 -4.73
C GLU A 42 6.12 14.13 -3.50
N VAL A 43 6.52 15.12 -2.71
CA VAL A 43 5.86 15.48 -1.45
C VAL A 43 5.41 16.94 -1.51
N ASP A 44 4.16 17.19 -1.13
CA ASP A 44 3.69 18.52 -0.76
C ASP A 44 3.45 18.55 0.75
N PHE A 45 3.90 19.60 1.43
CA PHE A 45 3.41 19.92 2.77
C PHE A 45 2.10 20.69 2.65
N VAL A 46 1.15 20.36 3.54
CA VAL A 46 -0.18 20.97 3.56
C VAL A 46 -0.56 21.29 5.00
N SER A 47 -1.12 22.47 5.26
CA SER A 47 -1.78 22.76 6.54
C SER A 47 -3.16 23.35 6.29
N GLU A 48 -4.02 23.37 7.31
CA GLU A 48 -5.36 23.93 7.17
C GLU A 48 -5.33 25.39 6.67
N THR A 49 -4.37 26.18 7.15
CA THR A 49 -4.30 27.63 6.89
C THR A 49 -3.23 28.05 5.88
N GLY A 50 -2.38 27.12 5.42
CA GLY A 50 -1.17 27.43 4.66
C GLY A 50 -0.05 28.07 5.49
N LYS A 51 -0.18 28.03 6.82
CA LYS A 51 0.84 28.48 7.78
C LYS A 51 1.18 27.35 8.75
N PHE A 52 2.34 27.46 9.40
CA PHE A 52 2.78 26.58 10.47
C PHE A 52 3.84 27.28 11.31
N GLY A 53 4.18 26.69 12.46
CA GLY A 53 5.42 26.95 13.18
C GLY A 53 5.91 25.67 13.84
N TYR A 54 7.21 25.59 14.10
CA TYR A 54 7.79 24.44 14.79
C TYR A 54 7.45 24.47 16.27
N ASP A 55 7.27 23.28 16.84
CA ASP A 55 7.34 23.07 18.27
C ASP A 55 8.76 23.38 18.76
N GLU A 56 8.90 24.27 19.74
CA GLU A 56 10.21 24.75 20.21
C GLU A 56 11.01 23.66 20.93
N HIS A 57 10.35 22.69 21.60
CA HIS A 57 11.03 21.55 22.23
C HIS A 57 11.55 20.56 21.18
N SER A 58 10.87 20.44 20.03
CA SER A 58 11.34 19.58 18.92
C SER A 58 12.66 20.05 18.29
N LEU A 59 13.05 21.31 18.52
CA LEU A 59 14.32 21.89 18.03
C LEU A 59 15.49 21.68 18.98
N GLY A 60 15.26 21.10 20.16
CA GLY A 60 16.31 20.77 21.13
C GLY A 60 17.22 19.65 20.64
N GLU A 61 18.48 19.64 21.11
CA GLU A 61 19.53 18.70 20.69
C GLU A 61 19.13 17.22 20.84
N ALA A 62 18.27 16.89 21.82
CA ALA A 62 17.76 15.55 22.03
C ALA A 62 16.93 15.00 20.85
N PHE A 63 16.27 15.90 20.11
CA PHE A 63 15.38 15.53 19.00
C PHE A 63 15.90 15.99 17.63
N LEU A 64 16.80 16.97 17.60
CA LEU A 64 17.37 17.54 16.39
C LEU A 64 18.90 17.58 16.48
N ASN A 65 19.55 16.59 15.89
CA ASN A 65 21.01 16.45 15.88
C ASN A 65 21.49 15.80 14.56
N GLY A 66 22.80 15.68 14.39
CA GLY A 66 23.40 14.99 13.23
C GLY A 66 22.93 15.52 11.88
N ASP A 67 22.55 14.60 10.99
CA ASP A 67 22.08 14.92 9.64
C ASP A 67 20.76 15.71 9.65
N ASP A 68 19.87 15.45 10.61
CA ASP A 68 18.60 16.16 10.73
C ASP A 68 18.84 17.65 11.01
N LEU A 69 19.77 17.95 11.93
CA LEU A 69 20.19 19.31 12.23
C LEU A 69 20.83 19.99 11.01
N ALA A 70 21.68 19.28 10.27
CA ALA A 70 22.30 19.80 9.06
C ALA A 70 21.27 20.12 7.95
N ILE A 71 20.25 19.26 7.79
CA ILE A 71 19.15 19.50 6.85
C ILE A 71 18.33 20.71 7.26
N TYR A 72 17.98 20.81 8.55
CA TYR A 72 17.22 21.94 9.10
C TYR A 72 17.97 23.27 8.96
N GLN A 73 19.27 23.30 9.25
CA GLN A 73 20.08 24.52 9.17
C GLN A 73 20.39 24.95 7.73
N ASN A 74 20.34 24.04 6.76
CA ASN A 74 20.57 24.37 5.36
C ASN A 74 19.29 24.91 4.70
N PRO A 75 19.19 26.23 4.43
CA PRO A 75 17.97 26.82 3.85
C PRO A 75 17.67 26.37 2.41
N HIS A 76 18.63 25.71 1.76
CA HIS A 76 18.55 25.16 0.41
C HIS A 76 18.37 23.64 0.40
N SER A 77 18.24 22.98 1.56
CA SER A 77 17.86 21.57 1.59
C SER A 77 16.50 21.38 0.94
N GLU A 78 16.28 20.24 0.26
CA GLU A 78 15.00 19.96 -0.40
C GLU A 78 13.83 20.03 0.59
N PHE A 79 14.04 19.59 1.84
CA PHE A 79 13.06 19.73 2.92
C PHE A 79 12.70 21.20 3.15
N ASN A 80 13.69 22.07 3.40
CA ASN A 80 13.45 23.49 3.66
C ASN A 80 12.81 24.22 2.47
N VAL A 81 13.22 23.88 1.24
CA VAL A 81 12.61 24.44 0.03
C VAL A 81 11.16 23.99 -0.10
N THR A 82 10.86 22.73 0.19
CA THR A 82 9.50 22.19 0.07
C THR A 82 8.58 22.74 1.15
N ILE A 83 9.01 22.76 2.42
CA ILE A 83 8.18 23.23 3.54
C ILE A 83 7.96 24.75 3.52
N LYS A 84 8.88 25.52 2.92
CA LYS A 84 8.65 26.96 2.65
C LYS A 84 7.57 27.20 1.59
N ASN A 85 7.35 26.23 0.70
CA ASN A 85 6.27 26.24 -0.29
C ASN A 85 5.04 25.46 0.21
N LEU A 86 4.79 25.48 1.53
CA LEU A 86 3.60 24.94 2.17
C LEU A 86 2.34 25.45 1.47
N LYS A 87 1.40 24.54 1.24
CA LYS A 87 0.10 24.85 0.64
C LYS A 87 -0.98 24.88 1.71
N ALA A 88 -2.00 25.71 1.52
CA ALA A 88 -3.23 25.57 2.29
C ALA A 88 -4.02 24.35 1.79
N ALA A 89 -4.77 23.68 2.67
CA ALA A 89 -5.59 22.52 2.31
C ALA A 89 -6.60 22.82 1.19
N SER A 90 -7.05 24.08 1.07
CA SER A 90 -7.93 24.54 0.01
C SER A 90 -7.27 24.69 -1.38
N GLU A 91 -5.94 24.64 -1.47
CA GLU A 91 -5.17 24.89 -2.69
C GLU A 91 -4.74 23.61 -3.41
N VAL A 92 -4.99 22.45 -2.81
CA VAL A 92 -4.52 21.15 -3.30
C VAL A 92 -5.65 20.27 -3.77
N ASN A 93 -5.39 19.47 -4.80
CA ASN A 93 -6.37 18.52 -5.36
C ASN A 93 -6.08 17.11 -4.85
N ALA A 94 -7.05 16.49 -4.18
CA ALA A 94 -6.88 15.14 -3.62
C ALA A 94 -6.51 14.06 -4.66
N SER A 95 -6.85 14.25 -5.94
CA SER A 95 -6.50 13.34 -7.03
C SER A 95 -5.00 13.24 -7.30
N ASP A 96 -4.22 14.22 -6.85
CA ASP A 96 -2.77 14.26 -7.06
C ASP A 96 -2.04 13.32 -6.08
N TYR A 97 -2.70 12.96 -4.97
CA TYR A 97 -2.09 12.25 -3.86
C TYR A 97 -2.55 10.80 -3.74
N ALA A 98 -1.61 9.89 -3.54
CA ALA A 98 -1.89 8.51 -3.14
C ALA A 98 -1.76 8.29 -1.63
N ILE A 99 -1.14 9.23 -0.91
CA ILE A 99 -0.90 9.14 0.53
C ILE A 99 -1.25 10.48 1.16
N PHE A 100 -2.09 10.45 2.19
CA PHE A 100 -2.23 11.51 3.18
C PHE A 100 -1.46 11.08 4.42
N PHE A 101 -0.56 11.90 4.93
CA PHE A 101 0.26 11.61 6.11
C PHE A 101 0.13 12.78 7.11
N ALA A 102 -0.55 12.59 8.22
CA ALA A 102 -0.65 13.57 9.30
C ALA A 102 0.55 13.47 10.25
N ALA A 103 1.47 14.44 10.16
CA ALA A 103 2.52 14.63 11.15
C ALA A 103 1.91 15.16 12.47
N GLY A 104 2.58 14.91 13.59
CA GLY A 104 2.13 15.31 14.92
C GLY A 104 2.84 16.55 15.47
N GLY A 105 3.10 16.50 16.78
CA GLY A 105 3.32 17.66 17.66
C GLY A 105 2.03 18.11 18.33
N HIS A 106 2.11 18.62 19.56
CA HIS A 106 0.93 18.97 20.37
C HIS A 106 0.08 20.07 19.74
N GLY A 107 0.59 20.89 18.81
CA GLY A 107 -0.23 21.85 18.08
C GLY A 107 -1.44 21.21 17.38
N THR A 108 -1.32 19.96 16.95
CA THR A 108 -2.39 19.22 16.27
C THR A 108 -3.67 19.09 17.09
N VAL A 109 -3.61 18.99 18.42
CA VAL A 109 -4.82 18.82 19.25
C VAL A 109 -5.73 20.05 19.22
N PHE A 110 -5.22 21.20 18.78
CA PHE A 110 -5.98 22.44 18.68
C PHE A 110 -6.72 22.59 17.35
N ASP A 111 -6.10 22.20 16.23
CA ASP A 111 -6.61 22.48 14.88
C ASP A 111 -7.09 21.24 14.13
N PHE A 112 -6.40 20.10 14.22
CA PHE A 112 -6.73 18.90 13.43
C PHE A 112 -8.18 18.43 13.62
N PRO A 113 -8.75 18.32 14.84
CA PRO A 113 -10.15 17.89 15.02
C PRO A 113 -11.20 18.76 14.32
N LYS A 114 -10.81 19.97 13.88
CA LYS A 114 -11.67 20.98 13.25
C LYS A 114 -11.15 21.41 11.86
N ALA A 115 -10.16 20.69 11.32
CA ALA A 115 -9.50 21.04 10.06
C ALA A 115 -10.30 20.56 8.85
N ASP A 116 -11.39 21.26 8.53
CA ASP A 116 -12.32 20.89 7.46
C ASP A 116 -11.65 20.65 6.09
N GLY A 117 -10.64 21.46 5.75
CA GLY A 117 -9.86 21.31 4.52
C GLY A 117 -9.05 20.02 4.52
N LEU A 118 -8.29 19.78 5.58
CA LEU A 118 -7.51 18.55 5.75
C LEU A 118 -8.40 17.31 5.81
N HIS A 119 -9.55 17.39 6.48
CA HIS A 119 -10.55 16.33 6.52
C HIS A 119 -11.05 15.98 5.11
N LYS A 120 -11.46 16.99 4.33
CA LYS A 120 -11.90 16.77 2.94
C LYS A 120 -10.80 16.12 2.09
N LEU A 121 -9.56 16.60 2.23
CA LEU A 121 -8.41 16.05 1.52
C LEU A 121 -8.20 14.55 1.86
N ALA A 122 -8.14 14.23 3.16
CA ALA A 122 -7.95 12.85 3.62
C ALA A 122 -9.12 11.93 3.21
N GLN A 123 -10.36 12.39 3.32
CA GLN A 123 -11.56 11.65 2.91
C GLN A 123 -11.55 11.34 1.40
N GLN A 124 -11.17 12.30 0.57
CA GLN A 124 -11.09 12.10 -0.87
C GLN A 124 -9.95 11.15 -1.25
N ILE A 125 -8.76 11.30 -0.65
CA ILE A 125 -7.65 10.35 -0.84
C ILE A 125 -8.07 8.93 -0.41
N TRP A 126 -8.76 8.79 0.72
CA TRP A 126 -9.31 7.52 1.17
C TRP A 126 -10.31 6.93 0.17
N SER A 127 -11.23 7.75 -0.34
CA SER A 127 -12.25 7.36 -1.33
C SER A 127 -11.63 6.90 -2.64
N ASN A 128 -10.58 7.59 -3.08
CA ASN A 128 -9.71 7.25 -4.22
C ASN A 128 -8.81 6.04 -3.96
N LYS A 129 -9.03 5.35 -2.83
CA LYS A 129 -8.33 4.13 -2.42
C LYS A 129 -6.83 4.36 -2.14
N GLY A 130 -6.44 5.59 -1.81
CA GLY A 130 -5.11 5.95 -1.30
C GLY A 130 -4.93 5.55 0.17
N VAL A 131 -3.78 5.87 0.75
CA VAL A 131 -3.46 5.58 2.15
C VAL A 131 -3.71 6.82 3.00
N VAL A 132 -4.27 6.62 4.20
CA VAL A 132 -4.33 7.63 5.26
C VAL A 132 -3.42 7.16 6.38
N ALA A 133 -2.42 7.98 6.69
CA ALA A 133 -1.41 7.70 7.70
C ALA A 133 -1.33 8.84 8.71
N ALA A 134 -0.97 8.55 9.96
CA ALA A 134 -0.76 9.56 10.99
C ALA A 134 0.26 9.10 12.06
N VAL A 135 1.00 10.03 12.66
CA VAL A 135 1.98 9.70 13.71
C VAL A 135 1.82 10.62 14.93
N CYS A 136 2.16 10.13 16.12
CA CYS A 136 2.15 10.89 17.36
C CYS A 136 0.74 11.40 17.71
N HIS A 137 0.54 12.71 17.78
CA HIS A 137 -0.80 13.33 17.90
C HIS A 137 -1.53 13.49 16.58
N GLY A 138 -0.87 13.27 15.44
CA GLY A 138 -1.50 13.29 14.11
C GLY A 138 -2.84 12.53 14.02
N PRO A 139 -3.03 11.36 14.68
CA PRO A 139 -4.31 10.64 14.71
C PRO A 139 -5.50 11.43 15.28
N VAL A 140 -5.31 12.56 15.97
CA VAL A 140 -6.44 13.43 16.36
C VAL A 140 -7.18 14.03 15.15
N ILE A 141 -6.57 13.98 13.95
CA ILE A 141 -7.24 14.26 12.65
C ILE A 141 -8.41 13.30 12.36
N PHE A 142 -8.54 12.20 13.09
CA PHE A 142 -9.63 11.25 12.90
C PHE A 142 -10.92 11.68 13.59
N ASP A 143 -10.89 12.72 14.43
CA ASP A 143 -12.11 13.30 14.95
C ASP A 143 -12.90 13.97 13.83
N ASN A 144 -14.18 13.58 13.67
CA ASN A 144 -15.02 14.05 12.57
C ASN A 144 -14.52 13.67 11.15
N LEU A 145 -13.64 12.67 11.03
CA LEU A 145 -13.22 12.15 9.73
C LEU A 145 -14.04 10.92 9.35
N TYR A 146 -14.86 11.02 8.30
CA TYR A 146 -15.80 9.96 7.90
C TYR A 146 -15.38 9.25 6.62
N ASP A 147 -15.62 7.94 6.53
CA ASP A 147 -15.57 7.23 5.25
C ASP A 147 -16.85 7.54 4.46
N THR A 148 -16.71 8.35 3.39
CA THR A 148 -17.82 8.79 2.53
C THR A 148 -18.63 7.62 1.94
N ALA A 149 -18.02 6.45 1.76
CA ALA A 149 -18.71 5.27 1.23
C ALA A 149 -19.64 4.62 2.25
N THR A 150 -19.38 4.81 3.55
CA THR A 150 -20.17 4.20 4.63
C THR A 150 -20.94 5.20 5.47
N GLY A 151 -20.58 6.49 5.41
CA GLY A 151 -21.12 7.55 6.27
C GLY A 151 -20.71 7.43 7.74
N ARG A 152 -19.79 6.52 8.09
CA ARG A 152 -19.33 6.26 9.47
C ARG A 152 -17.91 6.80 9.69
N PRO A 153 -17.49 7.02 10.95
CA PRO A 153 -16.12 7.44 11.23
C PRO A 153 -15.11 6.51 10.55
N LEU A 154 -14.06 7.08 9.94
CA LEU A 154 -13.11 6.34 9.10
C LEU A 154 -12.39 5.24 9.88
N ILE A 155 -12.19 5.46 11.19
CA ILE A 155 -11.51 4.54 12.09
C ILE A 155 -12.44 3.59 12.85
N GLU A 156 -13.75 3.61 12.57
CA GLU A 156 -14.71 2.75 13.27
C GLU A 156 -14.35 1.26 13.08
N GLY A 157 -14.16 0.55 14.19
CA GLY A 157 -13.77 -0.85 14.23
C GLY A 157 -12.32 -1.12 13.81
N LYS A 158 -11.51 -0.09 13.54
CA LYS A 158 -10.11 -0.22 13.10
C LYS A 158 -9.14 -0.09 14.25
N LYS A 159 -8.00 -0.75 14.09
CA LYS A 159 -6.86 -0.61 15.00
C LYS A 159 -6.10 0.68 14.72
N VAL A 160 -5.90 1.49 15.76
CA VAL A 160 -5.21 2.79 15.71
C VAL A 160 -4.25 2.88 16.88
N THR A 161 -3.04 3.37 16.65
CA THR A 161 -2.08 3.75 17.70
C THR A 161 -1.75 5.23 17.56
N GLY A 162 -1.04 5.79 18.52
CA GLY A 162 -0.61 7.18 18.54
C GLY A 162 0.00 7.52 19.88
N PHE A 163 0.21 8.81 20.14
CA PHE A 163 0.83 9.23 21.39
C PHE A 163 0.01 8.75 22.59
N THR A 164 0.71 8.34 23.64
CA THR A 164 0.14 7.64 24.78
C THR A 164 -0.25 8.60 25.88
N ASP A 165 -1.35 8.35 26.59
CA ASP A 165 -1.74 9.11 27.78
C ASP A 165 -0.62 9.07 28.84
N GLU A 166 0.09 7.95 28.97
CA GLU A 166 1.25 7.82 29.85
C GLU A 166 2.39 8.76 29.46
N GLY A 167 2.55 9.02 28.17
CA GLY A 167 3.48 10.00 27.60
C GLY A 167 3.12 11.44 27.98
N GLU A 168 1.83 11.79 27.95
CA GLU A 168 1.35 13.11 28.36
C GLU A 168 1.65 13.40 29.84
N VAL A 169 1.44 12.38 30.69
CA VAL A 169 1.74 12.45 32.12
C VAL A 169 3.26 12.57 32.33
N ALA A 170 4.06 11.78 31.61
CA ALA A 170 5.51 11.83 31.72
C ALA A 170 6.11 13.17 31.25
N MET A 171 5.47 13.85 30.29
CA MET A 171 5.83 15.18 29.82
C MET A 171 5.23 16.32 30.66
N ASN A 172 4.43 16.00 31.69
CA ASN A 172 3.71 16.97 32.53
C ASN A 172 2.78 17.91 31.75
N VAL A 173 2.15 17.41 30.68
CA VAL A 173 1.21 18.18 29.84
C VAL A 173 -0.24 17.73 29.99
N ASP A 174 -0.50 16.61 30.67
CA ASP A 174 -1.86 16.09 30.88
C ASP A 174 -2.77 17.08 31.64
N GLY A 175 -2.20 17.85 32.57
CA GLY A 175 -2.92 18.93 33.27
C GLY A 175 -3.34 20.06 32.33
N ILE A 176 -2.50 20.41 31.34
CA ILE A 176 -2.80 21.42 30.33
C ILE A 176 -3.92 20.93 29.41
N LEU A 177 -3.83 19.69 28.92
CA LEU A 177 -4.87 19.10 28.07
C LEU A 177 -6.24 19.09 28.76
N LYS A 178 -6.29 18.68 30.04
CA LYS A 178 -7.52 18.70 30.85
C LYS A 178 -8.07 20.11 31.05
N ARG A 179 -7.19 21.08 31.37
CA ARG A 179 -7.57 22.48 31.59
C ARG A 179 -8.18 23.10 30.33
N ASP A 180 -7.58 22.82 29.18
CA ASP A 180 -7.94 23.44 27.91
C ASP A 180 -8.96 22.60 27.10
N HIS A 181 -9.49 21.53 27.70
CA HIS A 181 -10.48 20.62 27.12
C HIS A 181 -10.01 19.99 25.79
N LEU A 182 -8.75 19.58 25.75
CA LEU A 182 -8.12 18.92 24.61
C LEU A 182 -8.14 17.39 24.84
N GLU A 183 -8.60 16.67 23.82
CA GLU A 183 -8.75 15.20 23.86
C GLU A 183 -7.44 14.52 23.47
N THR A 184 -7.09 13.42 24.13
CA THR A 184 -5.90 12.64 23.75
C THR A 184 -6.17 11.81 22.49
N VAL A 185 -5.13 11.20 21.91
CA VAL A 185 -5.31 10.28 20.79
C VAL A 185 -6.18 9.09 21.17
N ARG A 186 -6.05 8.58 22.41
CA ARG A 186 -6.91 7.50 22.90
C ARG A 186 -8.36 7.95 22.96
N ASP A 187 -8.64 9.14 23.50
CA ASP A 187 -9.99 9.69 23.60
C ASP A 187 -10.62 9.79 22.21
N ILE A 188 -9.93 10.39 21.23
CA ILE A 188 -10.40 10.51 19.85
C ILE A 188 -10.63 9.13 19.22
N CYS A 189 -9.72 8.19 19.43
CA CYS A 189 -9.84 6.82 18.92
C CYS A 189 -11.12 6.14 19.44
N VAL A 190 -11.33 6.16 20.76
CA VAL A 190 -12.49 5.52 21.40
C VAL A 190 -13.80 6.22 21.01
N LYS A 191 -13.82 7.56 21.04
CA LYS A 191 -14.97 8.39 20.62
C LYS A 191 -15.46 8.05 19.22
N ASN A 192 -14.55 7.75 18.30
CA ASN A 192 -14.84 7.43 16.91
C ASN A 192 -14.94 5.90 16.64
N GLY A 193 -15.09 5.09 17.69
CA GLY A 193 -15.31 3.65 17.59
C GLY A 193 -14.08 2.84 17.17
N GLY A 194 -12.89 3.44 17.21
CA GLY A 194 -11.61 2.77 16.97
C GLY A 194 -11.15 1.91 18.14
N GLN A 195 -10.16 1.06 17.88
CA GLN A 195 -9.51 0.22 18.87
C GLN A 195 -8.09 0.73 19.10
N TYR A 196 -7.89 1.44 20.20
CA TYR A 196 -6.58 1.99 20.54
C TYR A 196 -5.59 0.86 20.90
N ASP A 197 -4.50 0.78 20.15
CA ASP A 197 -3.44 -0.22 20.26
C ASP A 197 -2.26 0.37 21.02
N GLN A 198 -2.20 0.09 22.33
CA GLN A 198 -1.14 0.57 23.21
C GLN A 198 0.22 -0.01 22.79
N PRO A 199 1.27 0.81 22.63
CA PRO A 199 2.61 0.29 22.40
C PRO A 199 3.17 -0.41 23.64
N PRO A 200 4.07 -1.40 23.47
CA PRO A 200 4.77 -2.02 24.58
C PRO A 200 5.77 -1.06 25.27
N ASP A 201 6.28 -0.07 24.54
CA ASP A 201 7.15 0.99 25.02
C ASP A 201 6.66 2.33 24.44
N MET A 202 6.33 3.28 25.32
CA MET A 202 5.76 4.58 24.95
C MET A 202 6.71 5.47 24.13
N TRP A 203 8.02 5.28 24.26
CA TRP A 203 9.04 6.03 23.49
C TRP A 203 9.66 5.23 22.35
N GLY A 204 9.38 3.93 22.28
CA GLY A 204 9.89 3.05 21.23
C GLY A 204 9.23 3.30 19.87
N ASP A 205 9.89 2.87 18.80
CA ASP A 205 9.30 2.81 17.46
C ASP A 205 8.19 1.76 17.44
N TYR A 206 6.95 2.22 17.26
CA TYR A 206 5.78 1.35 17.16
C TYR A 206 4.78 1.88 16.13
N THR A 207 4.35 0.99 15.24
CA THR A 207 3.35 1.29 14.20
C THR A 207 2.35 0.16 14.03
N THR A 208 1.12 0.51 13.74
CA THR A 208 0.05 -0.42 13.38
C THR A 208 -0.56 -0.08 12.02
N ASN A 209 -1.23 -1.04 11.39
CA ASN A 209 -2.01 -0.78 10.18
C ASN A 209 -3.23 -1.69 10.09
N ASP A 210 -4.32 -1.13 9.61
CA ASP A 210 -5.57 -1.82 9.28
C ASP A 210 -5.96 -1.48 7.84
N GLY A 211 -5.64 -2.40 6.92
CA GLY A 211 -5.80 -2.16 5.49
C GLY A 211 -4.97 -0.96 5.02
N ARG A 212 -5.66 0.13 4.64
CA ARG A 212 -5.07 1.39 4.12
C ARG A 212 -4.90 2.48 5.18
N LEU A 213 -5.22 2.20 6.44
CA LEU A 213 -5.00 3.09 7.57
C LEU A 213 -3.69 2.68 8.26
N VAL A 214 -2.78 3.62 8.46
CA VAL A 214 -1.46 3.38 9.09
C VAL A 214 -1.24 4.40 10.20
N THR A 215 -0.84 3.96 11.39
CA THR A 215 -0.59 4.89 12.50
C THR A 215 0.68 4.53 13.27
N GLY A 216 1.38 5.54 13.80
CA GLY A 216 2.56 5.39 14.65
C GLY A 216 2.53 6.25 15.90
N VAL A 217 3.34 5.90 16.90
CA VAL A 217 3.16 6.40 18.28
C VAL A 217 3.77 7.76 18.55
N ASN A 218 4.92 8.10 17.98
CA ASN A 218 5.79 9.18 18.47
C ASN A 218 6.84 9.55 17.40
N PRO A 219 7.74 10.53 17.65
CA PRO A 219 8.79 10.90 16.70
C PRO A 219 9.65 9.71 16.24
N ALA A 220 10.00 8.78 17.13
CA ALA A 220 10.77 7.58 16.80
C ALA A 220 10.05 6.66 15.79
N SER A 221 8.72 6.77 15.70
CA SER A 221 7.87 5.99 14.80
C SER A 221 7.62 6.67 13.44
N ALA A 222 8.07 7.91 13.22
CA ALA A 222 7.75 8.68 12.02
C ALA A 222 8.25 8.00 10.73
N SER A 223 9.52 7.61 10.71
CA SER A 223 10.13 6.86 9.59
C SER A 223 9.39 5.54 9.30
N SER A 224 9.11 4.76 10.33
CA SER A 224 8.42 3.46 10.21
C SER A 224 6.98 3.62 9.73
N THR A 225 6.29 4.68 10.14
CA THR A 225 4.94 5.02 9.68
C THR A 225 4.95 5.35 8.19
N ALA A 226 5.91 6.17 7.73
CA ALA A 226 6.05 6.54 6.32
C ALA A 226 6.37 5.32 5.44
N LYS A 227 7.30 4.46 5.90
CA LYS A 227 7.63 3.18 5.26
C LYS A 227 6.42 2.28 5.08
N LYS A 228 5.63 2.12 6.15
CA LYS A 228 4.44 1.27 6.13
C LYS A 228 3.34 1.88 5.25
N ALA A 229 3.14 3.21 5.31
CA ALA A 229 2.21 3.92 4.44
C ALA A 229 2.53 3.74 2.94
N LEU A 230 3.81 3.89 2.57
CA LEU A 230 4.23 3.67 1.18
C LEU A 230 4.09 2.21 0.76
N ALA A 231 4.45 1.25 1.62
CA ALA A 231 4.32 -0.17 1.31
C ALA A 231 2.86 -0.55 1.01
N VAL A 232 1.93 -0.06 1.84
CA VAL A 232 0.49 -0.28 1.67
C VAL A 232 -0.03 0.40 0.40
N SER A 233 0.41 1.63 0.10
CA SER A 233 0.06 2.34 -1.13
C SER A 233 0.60 1.63 -2.39
N SER A 234 1.80 1.05 -2.28
CA SER A 234 2.52 0.36 -3.35
C SER A 234 1.97 -1.02 -3.70
N LEU A 235 1.09 -1.62 -2.89
CA LEU A 235 0.40 -2.87 -3.24
C LEU A 235 -0.42 -2.72 -4.54
N LYS A 236 -0.84 -1.50 -4.88
CA LYS A 236 -1.41 -1.15 -6.19
C LYS A 236 -0.37 -0.75 -7.25
N GLY A 237 0.81 -0.29 -6.84
CA GLY A 237 1.79 0.34 -7.74
C GLY A 237 2.90 -0.58 -8.26
N LYS A 238 3.33 -1.59 -7.49
CA LYS A 238 4.48 -2.44 -7.86
C LYS A 238 4.10 -3.79 -8.47
N VAL A 239 2.92 -4.33 -8.15
CA VAL A 239 2.49 -5.65 -8.65
C VAL A 239 1.39 -5.53 -9.70
N PHE A 240 0.39 -4.66 -9.53
CA PHE A 240 -0.75 -4.55 -10.46
C PHE A 240 -1.06 -3.09 -10.82
N LYS A 241 -0.31 -2.47 -11.73
CA LYS A 241 -0.70 -1.14 -12.22
C LYS A 241 -2.01 -1.23 -13.03
N PRO A 242 -2.77 -0.14 -13.18
CA PRO A 242 -3.87 -0.08 -14.13
C PRO A 242 -3.41 -0.57 -15.52
N GLY A 243 -4.20 -1.45 -16.14
CA GLY A 243 -3.84 -2.10 -17.40
C GLY A 243 -3.23 -3.50 -17.27
N TYR A 244 -2.90 -4.00 -16.07
CA TYR A 244 -2.37 -5.36 -15.93
C TYR A 244 -3.50 -6.38 -16.14
N THR A 245 -3.20 -7.53 -16.75
CA THR A 245 -4.16 -8.62 -16.96
C THR A 245 -3.51 -9.97 -16.68
N VAL A 246 -4.32 -10.96 -16.32
CA VAL A 246 -3.89 -12.31 -15.96
C VAL A 246 -4.36 -13.31 -17.02
N THR A 247 -3.69 -14.45 -17.10
CA THR A 247 -4.20 -15.62 -17.84
C THR A 247 -4.85 -16.60 -16.89
N ALA A 248 -6.06 -17.05 -17.20
CA ALA A 248 -6.85 -17.93 -16.32
C ALA A 248 -7.34 -19.20 -17.03
N LYS A 249 -7.67 -20.25 -16.27
CA LYS A 249 -8.32 -21.45 -16.82
C LYS A 249 -9.72 -21.08 -17.32
N LYS A 250 -10.10 -21.50 -18.54
CA LYS A 250 -11.41 -21.19 -19.13
C LYS A 250 -12.60 -21.47 -18.21
N ALA A 251 -12.56 -22.56 -17.45
CA ALA A 251 -13.60 -22.93 -16.49
C ALA A 251 -13.87 -21.85 -15.41
N LEU A 252 -12.88 -21.02 -15.06
CA LEU A 252 -13.05 -19.95 -14.07
C LEU A 252 -13.99 -18.83 -14.54
N LYS A 253 -14.27 -18.74 -15.85
CA LYS A 253 -15.26 -17.80 -16.40
C LYS A 253 -16.65 -18.02 -15.80
N TYR A 254 -16.98 -19.26 -15.43
CA TYR A 254 -18.31 -19.66 -14.99
C TYR A 254 -18.47 -19.66 -13.47
N VAL A 255 -17.41 -19.36 -12.70
CA VAL A 255 -17.51 -19.26 -11.24
C VAL A 255 -18.29 -17.97 -10.90
N PRO A 256 -19.40 -18.04 -10.14
CA PRO A 256 -20.17 -16.85 -9.78
C PRO A 256 -19.31 -15.80 -9.08
N ILE A 257 -19.57 -14.51 -9.35
CA ILE A 257 -18.82 -13.33 -8.83
C ILE A 257 -17.38 -13.25 -9.37
N LEU A 258 -16.57 -14.30 -9.20
CA LEU A 258 -15.19 -14.36 -9.66
C LEU A 258 -15.08 -14.28 -11.19
N GLY A 259 -15.92 -15.01 -11.91
CA GLY A 259 -15.96 -15.01 -13.37
C GLY A 259 -16.34 -13.65 -13.95
N LEU A 260 -17.35 -12.98 -13.38
CA LEU A 260 -17.76 -11.61 -13.72
C LEU A 260 -16.63 -10.60 -13.48
N PHE A 261 -15.97 -10.68 -12.33
CA PHE A 261 -14.80 -9.86 -12.01
C PHE A 261 -13.64 -10.09 -13.00
N MET A 262 -13.35 -11.35 -13.33
CA MET A 262 -12.28 -11.70 -14.25
C MET A 262 -12.58 -11.26 -15.69
N LEU A 263 -13.84 -11.34 -16.13
CA LEU A 263 -14.30 -10.74 -17.39
C LEU A 263 -14.13 -9.23 -17.38
N GLY A 264 -14.61 -8.54 -16.34
CA GLY A 264 -14.51 -7.09 -16.20
C GLY A 264 -13.08 -6.54 -16.12
N SER A 265 -12.12 -7.34 -15.64
CA SER A 265 -10.69 -6.97 -15.60
C SER A 265 -9.95 -7.20 -16.94
N GLY A 266 -10.62 -7.80 -17.94
CA GLY A 266 -10.00 -8.14 -19.22
C GLY A 266 -9.07 -9.35 -19.16
N THR A 267 -9.37 -10.32 -18.28
CA THR A 267 -8.61 -11.56 -18.14
C THR A 267 -8.68 -12.41 -19.42
N PHE A 268 -7.53 -12.96 -19.84
CA PHE A 268 -7.48 -13.90 -20.96
C PHE A 268 -7.73 -15.34 -20.48
N PHE A 269 -8.88 -15.88 -20.82
CA PHE A 269 -9.25 -17.26 -20.50
C PHE A 269 -8.63 -18.25 -21.49
N LEU A 270 -7.77 -19.13 -21.01
CA LEU A 270 -7.08 -20.13 -21.80
C LEU A 270 -7.68 -21.53 -21.58
N ASP A 271 -7.92 -22.21 -22.69
CA ASP A 271 -8.13 -23.66 -22.70
C ASP A 271 -6.78 -24.35 -22.88
N ARG A 272 -6.19 -24.78 -21.76
CA ARG A 272 -4.87 -25.43 -21.73
C ARG A 272 -4.87 -26.87 -22.28
N SER A 273 -6.04 -27.43 -22.61
CA SER A 273 -6.17 -28.77 -23.19
C SER A 273 -5.90 -28.82 -24.69
N LYS A 274 -6.03 -27.69 -25.40
CA LYS A 274 -5.84 -27.58 -26.86
C LYS A 274 -4.74 -26.57 -27.18
N GLY A 275 -3.52 -27.09 -27.38
CA GLY A 275 -2.29 -26.29 -27.50
C GLY A 275 -2.32 -25.18 -28.57
N GLU A 276 -2.97 -25.42 -29.73
CA GLU A 276 -3.13 -24.40 -30.78
C GLU A 276 -4.06 -23.26 -30.36
N LYS A 277 -5.24 -23.57 -29.81
CA LYS A 277 -6.19 -22.53 -29.35
C LYS A 277 -5.61 -21.68 -28.21
N ALA A 278 -4.82 -22.29 -27.34
CA ALA A 278 -4.09 -21.57 -26.30
C ALA A 278 -3.06 -20.59 -26.89
N ARG A 279 -2.33 -20.98 -27.95
CA ARG A 279 -1.39 -20.11 -28.66
C ARG A 279 -2.08 -18.94 -29.36
N GLU A 280 -3.18 -19.20 -30.05
CA GLU A 280 -3.93 -18.14 -30.75
C GLU A 280 -4.48 -17.09 -29.77
N THR A 281 -5.04 -17.54 -28.65
CA THR A 281 -5.56 -16.66 -27.59
C THR A 281 -4.44 -15.81 -26.98
N LEU A 282 -3.27 -16.41 -26.76
CA LEU A 282 -2.09 -15.69 -26.26
C LEU A 282 -1.54 -14.67 -27.29
N ASN A 283 -1.57 -14.98 -28.58
CA ASN A 283 -1.19 -14.02 -29.64
C ASN A 283 -2.13 -12.82 -29.67
N LYS A 284 -3.45 -13.05 -29.58
CA LYS A 284 -4.45 -11.96 -29.48
C LYS A 284 -4.22 -11.12 -28.23
N ALA A 285 -3.88 -11.76 -27.10
CA ALA A 285 -3.51 -11.06 -25.88
C ALA A 285 -2.32 -10.13 -26.11
N LEU A 286 -1.23 -10.58 -26.74
CA LEU A 286 -0.03 -9.77 -26.99
C LEU A 286 -0.27 -8.55 -27.89
N ILE A 287 -1.10 -8.70 -28.92
CA ILE A 287 -1.50 -7.57 -29.78
C ILE A 287 -2.26 -6.53 -28.95
N SER A 288 -3.21 -6.97 -28.13
CA SER A 288 -3.96 -6.10 -27.22
C SER A 288 -3.05 -5.47 -26.14
N LEU A 289 -2.03 -6.19 -25.68
CA LEU A 289 -1.12 -5.71 -24.64
C LEU A 289 -0.25 -4.57 -25.15
N LYS A 290 0.30 -4.70 -26.37
CA LYS A 290 1.06 -3.63 -27.02
C LYS A 290 0.22 -2.40 -27.32
N LYS A 291 -1.01 -2.59 -27.82
CA LYS A 291 -1.89 -1.48 -28.22
C LYS A 291 -2.28 -0.61 -27.02
N ASN A 292 -2.42 -1.20 -25.84
CA ASN A 292 -3.00 -0.54 -24.67
C ASN A 292 -2.01 -0.32 -23.51
N ASP A 293 -0.70 -0.47 -23.76
CA ASP A 293 0.38 -0.39 -22.75
C ASP A 293 0.10 -1.24 -21.48
N ARG A 294 -0.26 -2.51 -21.71
CA ARG A 294 -0.69 -3.45 -20.66
C ARG A 294 0.37 -4.52 -20.39
N ALA A 295 0.43 -5.01 -19.14
CA ALA A 295 1.29 -6.13 -18.74
C ALA A 295 0.49 -7.42 -18.55
N LEU A 296 1.11 -8.57 -18.84
CA LEU A 296 0.48 -9.89 -18.72
C LEU A 296 1.17 -10.74 -17.65
N PHE A 297 0.41 -11.16 -16.65
CA PHE A 297 0.86 -12.13 -15.67
C PHE A 297 0.73 -13.57 -16.18
N ILE A 298 1.83 -14.30 -16.09
CA ILE A 298 1.90 -15.71 -16.44
C ILE A 298 2.55 -16.48 -15.28
N PHE A 299 1.92 -17.60 -14.91
CA PHE A 299 2.51 -18.61 -14.03
C PHE A 299 3.18 -19.68 -14.89
N PRO A 300 4.51 -19.65 -15.05
CA PRO A 300 5.20 -20.43 -16.07
C PRO A 300 5.21 -21.94 -15.79
N GLU A 301 5.02 -22.37 -14.54
CA GLU A 301 4.90 -23.79 -14.16
C GLU A 301 3.63 -24.45 -14.74
N GLY A 302 2.61 -23.64 -15.05
CA GLY A 302 1.35 -24.09 -15.64
C GLY A 302 0.43 -24.88 -14.72
N THR A 303 0.86 -25.16 -13.49
CA THR A 303 0.07 -25.71 -12.38
C THR A 303 0.61 -25.15 -11.06
N ARG A 304 -0.16 -25.26 -9.98
CA ARG A 304 0.30 -24.93 -8.63
C ARG A 304 1.19 -26.07 -8.14
N SER A 305 2.44 -25.79 -7.77
CA SER A 305 3.41 -26.81 -7.36
C SER A 305 3.02 -27.53 -6.07
N GLY A 306 2.48 -26.80 -5.10
CA GLY A 306 2.15 -27.34 -3.77
C GLY A 306 3.38 -27.88 -3.00
N THR A 307 4.59 -27.48 -3.41
CA THR A 307 5.84 -27.92 -2.80
C THR A 307 6.08 -27.23 -1.45
N THR A 308 6.54 -28.00 -0.47
CA THR A 308 7.00 -27.48 0.82
C THR A 308 8.50 -27.17 0.83
N LYS A 309 9.18 -27.36 -0.31
CA LYS A 309 10.61 -27.05 -0.47
C LYS A 309 10.79 -25.69 -1.15
N LEU A 310 11.93 -25.04 -0.92
CA LEU A 310 12.35 -23.81 -1.62
C LEU A 310 12.79 -24.14 -3.06
N ASP A 311 11.83 -24.54 -3.90
CA ASP A 311 12.07 -24.93 -5.29
C ASP A 311 10.85 -24.64 -6.17
N LEU A 312 11.05 -24.72 -7.49
CA LEU A 312 10.05 -24.45 -8.53
C LEU A 312 9.90 -25.66 -9.45
N LEU A 313 8.72 -25.86 -10.04
CA LEU A 313 8.58 -26.79 -11.15
C LEU A 313 9.30 -26.25 -12.41
N PRO A 314 9.56 -27.12 -13.40
CA PRO A 314 10.06 -26.67 -14.69
C PRO A 314 9.10 -25.68 -15.37
N PHE A 315 9.67 -24.66 -16.00
CA PHE A 315 8.89 -23.64 -16.70
C PHE A 315 8.44 -24.13 -18.08
N LYS A 316 7.18 -23.86 -18.43
CA LYS A 316 6.66 -24.05 -19.78
C LYS A 316 7.17 -22.93 -20.70
N LYS A 317 7.73 -23.32 -21.84
CA LYS A 317 8.39 -22.39 -22.78
C LYS A 317 7.43 -21.48 -23.56
N GLY A 318 6.13 -21.78 -23.58
CA GLY A 318 5.15 -21.07 -24.41
C GLY A 318 5.16 -19.56 -24.21
N ALA A 319 5.19 -19.10 -22.96
CA ALA A 319 5.25 -17.69 -22.60
C ALA A 319 6.54 -16.98 -23.07
N PHE A 320 7.67 -17.69 -23.05
CA PHE A 320 8.96 -17.15 -23.46
C PHE A 320 9.06 -17.00 -24.98
N HIS A 321 8.52 -17.96 -25.74
CA HIS A 321 8.40 -17.83 -27.20
C HIS A 321 7.54 -16.64 -27.59
N LEU A 322 6.47 -16.41 -26.85
CA LEU A 322 5.56 -15.29 -27.06
C LEU A 322 6.21 -13.95 -26.75
N ALA A 323 6.89 -13.83 -25.61
CA ALA A 323 7.64 -12.63 -25.25
C ALA A 323 8.72 -12.29 -26.27
N LYS A 324 9.43 -13.31 -26.78
CA LYS A 324 10.36 -13.18 -27.92
C LYS A 324 9.66 -12.65 -29.18
N GLN A 325 8.57 -13.28 -29.63
CA GLN A 325 7.84 -12.86 -30.84
C GLN A 325 7.35 -11.42 -30.73
N ALA A 326 6.90 -11.04 -29.54
CA ALA A 326 6.43 -9.69 -29.26
C ALA A 326 7.57 -8.70 -28.97
N LYS A 327 8.83 -9.14 -28.80
CA LYS A 327 9.94 -8.29 -28.32
C LYS A 327 9.58 -7.52 -27.03
N ILE A 328 8.87 -8.18 -26.12
CA ILE A 328 8.45 -7.62 -24.82
C ILE A 328 9.37 -8.19 -23.74
N PRO A 329 9.92 -7.37 -22.83
CA PRO A 329 10.75 -7.86 -21.73
C PRO A 329 9.93 -8.70 -20.75
N ILE A 330 10.59 -9.68 -20.11
CA ILE A 330 10.01 -10.46 -19.02
C ILE A 330 10.47 -9.88 -17.70
N ILE A 331 9.53 -9.64 -16.78
CA ILE A 331 9.83 -9.20 -15.42
C ILE A 331 9.64 -10.41 -14.49
N PRO A 332 10.72 -11.00 -13.93
CA PRO A 332 10.59 -12.12 -13.02
C PRO A 332 10.01 -11.66 -11.68
N VAL A 333 9.14 -12.47 -11.08
CA VAL A 333 8.57 -12.21 -9.76
C VAL A 333 8.81 -13.44 -8.88
N ALA A 334 9.51 -13.24 -7.77
CA ALA A 334 9.76 -14.26 -6.76
C ALA A 334 8.79 -14.07 -5.59
N VAL A 335 8.27 -15.18 -5.06
CA VAL A 335 7.33 -15.18 -3.94
C VAL A 335 7.89 -16.13 -2.89
N SER A 336 8.01 -15.69 -1.64
CA SER A 336 8.46 -16.55 -0.55
C SER A 336 7.59 -17.80 -0.45
N ASN A 337 8.17 -18.93 -0.02
CA ASN A 337 7.42 -20.18 0.05
C ASN A 337 6.35 -20.05 1.15
N TYR A 338 5.09 -20.01 0.73
CA TYR A 338 3.94 -19.80 1.61
C TYR A 338 3.26 -21.10 2.06
N SER A 339 3.90 -22.26 1.94
CA SER A 339 3.29 -23.56 2.28
C SER A 339 2.88 -23.70 3.75
N ASN A 340 3.46 -22.89 4.64
CA ASN A 340 3.10 -22.79 6.05
C ASN A 340 1.91 -21.83 6.32
N ILE A 341 1.58 -20.96 5.37
CA ILE A 341 0.40 -20.09 5.37
C ILE A 341 -0.76 -20.81 4.69
N PHE A 342 -0.55 -21.33 3.48
CA PHE A 342 -1.57 -22.08 2.74
C PHE A 342 -1.00 -23.36 2.14
N ASN A 343 -1.60 -24.50 2.48
CA ASN A 343 -1.35 -25.76 1.81
C ASN A 343 -2.61 -26.63 1.78
N ALA A 344 -3.12 -26.87 0.56
CA ALA A 344 -4.34 -27.62 0.35
C ALA A 344 -4.22 -29.10 0.76
N LYS A 345 -3.04 -29.72 0.61
CA LYS A 345 -2.83 -31.14 0.95
C LYS A 345 -2.79 -31.35 2.46
N SER A 346 -2.11 -30.46 3.18
CA SER A 346 -2.03 -30.51 4.66
C SER A 346 -3.17 -29.75 5.35
N LYS A 347 -4.13 -29.20 4.58
CA LYS A 347 -5.25 -28.37 5.08
C LYS A 347 -4.79 -27.21 5.96
N THR A 348 -3.62 -26.66 5.67
CA THR A 348 -3.06 -25.53 6.42
C THR A 348 -3.63 -24.24 5.87
N PHE A 349 -4.22 -23.42 6.73
CA PHE A 349 -4.65 -22.06 6.42
C PHE A 349 -4.42 -21.15 7.63
N ASN A 350 -3.30 -20.45 7.62
CA ASN A 350 -2.87 -19.54 8.67
C ASN A 350 -2.83 -18.10 8.16
N SER A 351 -2.87 -17.14 9.08
CA SER A 351 -2.52 -15.75 8.78
C SER A 351 -1.01 -15.58 8.76
N GLY A 352 -0.50 -14.65 7.96
CA GLY A 352 0.93 -14.41 7.86
C GLY A 352 1.31 -13.41 6.78
N GLU A 353 2.62 -13.19 6.66
CA GLU A 353 3.24 -12.28 5.72
C GLU A 353 3.94 -13.06 4.59
N ILE A 354 3.47 -12.85 3.35
CA ILE A 354 4.09 -13.37 2.13
C ILE A 354 4.93 -12.26 1.51
N ILE A 355 6.22 -12.52 1.30
CA ILE A 355 7.14 -11.56 0.70
C ILE A 355 7.14 -11.80 -0.81
N VAL A 356 6.90 -10.74 -1.58
CA VAL A 356 6.94 -10.75 -3.04
C VAL A 356 8.03 -9.80 -3.50
N GLU A 357 8.96 -10.30 -4.31
CA GLU A 357 10.04 -9.51 -4.88
C GLU A 357 9.95 -9.49 -6.40
N VAL A 358 10.00 -8.27 -6.96
CA VAL A 358 9.98 -8.02 -8.40
C VAL A 358 11.41 -7.79 -8.86
N LEU A 359 11.91 -8.66 -9.74
CA LEU A 359 13.28 -8.59 -10.24
C LEU A 359 13.37 -7.62 -11.45
N PRO A 360 14.59 -7.14 -11.79
CA PRO A 360 14.78 -6.26 -12.93
C PRO A 360 14.25 -6.85 -14.25
N PRO A 361 13.69 -6.03 -15.16
CA PRO A 361 13.25 -6.49 -16.48
C PRO A 361 14.36 -7.18 -17.27
N GLN A 362 14.04 -8.32 -17.87
CA GLN A 362 14.95 -9.13 -18.66
C GLN A 362 14.57 -9.00 -20.13
N SER A 363 15.48 -8.43 -20.93
CA SER A 363 15.23 -8.19 -22.36
C SER A 363 15.09 -9.49 -23.14
N THR A 364 14.14 -9.53 -24.07
CA THR A 364 13.95 -10.63 -25.04
C THR A 364 14.46 -10.27 -26.43
N ALA A 365 15.04 -9.08 -26.61
CA ALA A 365 15.38 -8.52 -27.91
C ALA A 365 16.45 -9.33 -28.68
N ASN A 366 17.34 -10.03 -27.95
CA ASN A 366 18.47 -10.77 -28.52
C ASN A 366 18.21 -12.29 -28.65
N LEU A 367 16.96 -12.74 -28.48
CA LEU A 367 16.60 -14.16 -28.56
C LEU A 367 16.22 -14.50 -30.00
N GLU A 368 17.10 -15.16 -30.76
CA GLU A 368 16.89 -15.43 -32.19
C GLU A 368 16.44 -16.86 -32.47
N THR A 369 16.92 -17.83 -31.70
CA THR A 369 16.63 -19.26 -31.91
C THR A 369 15.67 -19.84 -30.85
N ASN A 370 15.21 -21.07 -31.05
CA ASN A 370 14.45 -21.81 -30.03
C ASN A 370 15.34 -22.30 -28.87
N GLU A 371 16.63 -22.48 -29.14
CA GLU A 371 17.61 -22.83 -28.13
C GLU A 371 17.85 -21.66 -27.17
N ASP A 372 17.94 -20.44 -27.71
CA ASP A 372 18.06 -19.22 -26.90
C ASP A 372 16.88 -19.06 -25.95
N VAL A 373 15.65 -19.31 -26.44
CA VAL A 373 14.44 -19.30 -25.60
C VAL A 373 14.51 -20.35 -24.50
N THR A 374 15.08 -21.52 -24.80
CA THR A 374 15.22 -22.59 -23.81
C THR A 374 16.21 -22.17 -22.73
N LYS A 375 17.40 -21.70 -23.10
CA LYS A 375 18.43 -21.22 -22.17
C LYS A 375 17.91 -20.06 -21.33
N PHE A 376 17.24 -19.11 -21.96
CA PHE A 376 16.61 -17.97 -21.28
C PHE A 376 15.53 -18.41 -20.29
N SER A 377 14.67 -19.37 -20.64
CA SER A 377 13.65 -19.87 -19.70
C SER A 377 14.23 -20.54 -18.45
N ILE A 378 15.39 -21.19 -18.59
CA ILE A 378 16.12 -21.83 -17.48
C ILE A 378 16.79 -20.75 -16.62
N ASP A 379 17.49 -19.80 -17.24
CA ASP A 379 18.11 -18.66 -16.54
C ASP A 379 17.09 -17.88 -15.70
N ILE A 380 15.91 -17.57 -16.26
CA ILE A 380 14.84 -16.89 -15.52
C ILE A 380 14.32 -17.74 -14.36
N ARG A 381 14.16 -19.05 -14.55
CA ARG A 381 13.75 -19.96 -13.47
C ARG A 381 14.78 -19.95 -12.34
N ASP A 382 16.05 -20.05 -12.69
CA ASP A 382 17.14 -20.16 -11.71
C ASP A 382 17.33 -18.85 -10.94
N LYS A 383 17.22 -17.69 -11.61
CA LYS A 383 17.15 -16.37 -10.94
C LYS A 383 16.00 -16.26 -9.94
N ILE A 384 14.81 -16.74 -10.31
CA ILE A 384 13.66 -16.74 -9.38
C ILE A 384 13.92 -17.73 -8.23
N LYS A 385 14.49 -18.90 -8.52
CA LYS A 385 14.79 -19.92 -7.52
C LYS A 385 15.80 -19.43 -6.49
N GLU A 386 16.92 -18.86 -6.92
CA GLU A 386 17.93 -18.24 -6.05
C GLU A 386 17.26 -17.21 -5.13
N LYS A 387 16.33 -16.44 -5.69
CA LYS A 387 15.59 -15.45 -4.90
C LYS A 387 14.60 -16.07 -3.92
N ILE A 388 13.90 -17.13 -4.28
CA ILE A 388 13.04 -17.89 -3.37
C ILE A 388 13.88 -18.51 -2.23
N GLU A 389 15.07 -19.03 -2.53
CA GLU A 389 15.99 -19.56 -1.54
C GLU A 389 16.43 -18.47 -0.55
N ALA A 390 16.74 -17.27 -1.04
CA ALA A 390 17.09 -16.12 -0.21
C ALA A 390 15.90 -15.60 0.63
N LEU A 391 14.68 -15.60 0.06
CA LEU A 391 13.46 -15.16 0.75
C LEU A 391 13.00 -16.15 1.83
N GLY A 392 13.27 -17.44 1.64
CA GLY A 392 12.87 -18.49 2.58
C GLY A 392 11.35 -18.70 2.64
N TYR A 393 10.87 -19.07 3.83
CA TYR A 393 9.46 -19.33 4.09
C TYR A 393 8.73 -18.07 4.55
N ALA A 394 7.47 -17.94 4.15
CA ALA A 394 6.59 -16.87 4.61
C ALA A 394 6.45 -16.89 6.15
N LYS A 395 6.25 -15.74 6.79
CA LYS A 395 6.14 -15.67 8.25
C LYS A 395 4.70 -15.89 8.67
N VAL A 396 4.44 -16.81 9.59
CA VAL A 396 3.10 -17.03 10.16
C VAL A 396 2.86 -16.01 11.29
N SER A 397 1.67 -15.41 11.33
CA SER A 397 1.25 -14.47 12.37
C SER A 397 0.10 -15.09 13.20
N GLY A 398 0.25 -15.15 14.52
CA GLY A 398 -0.74 -15.71 15.45
C GLY A 398 -0.57 -17.21 15.77
N GLN A 399 -1.24 -17.70 16.82
CA GLN A 399 -1.24 -19.13 17.18
C GLN A 399 -1.92 -19.97 16.07
N PRO A 400 -1.40 -21.16 15.74
CA PRO A 400 -1.94 -21.99 14.66
C PRO A 400 -3.41 -22.35 14.91
N SER A 401 -4.28 -22.01 13.96
CA SER A 401 -5.70 -22.34 14.09
C SER A 401 -5.89 -23.84 13.84
N ASN A 402 -6.26 -24.59 14.88
CA ASN A 402 -6.49 -26.04 14.83
C ASN A 402 -7.91 -26.41 14.40
N LYS A 403 -8.64 -25.52 13.69
CA LYS A 403 -10.02 -25.79 13.25
C LYS A 403 -10.09 -25.91 11.72
N PRO A 404 -10.53 -27.05 11.17
CA PRO A 404 -10.74 -27.18 9.73
C PRO A 404 -11.90 -26.26 9.30
N HIS A 405 -11.60 -25.28 8.44
CA HIS A 405 -12.65 -24.56 7.73
C HIS A 405 -13.19 -25.44 6.59
N LEU A 406 -14.50 -25.70 6.64
CA LEU A 406 -15.24 -26.40 5.58
C LEU A 406 -15.31 -25.48 4.35
N VAL A 407 -14.74 -25.92 3.24
CA VAL A 407 -14.95 -25.30 1.92
C VAL A 407 -16.28 -25.82 1.39
N PRO A 408 -17.22 -24.97 0.90
CA PRO A 408 -18.45 -25.45 0.27
C PRO A 408 -18.12 -26.26 -0.98
N GLU A 409 -18.72 -27.46 -1.12
CA GLU A 409 -18.64 -28.25 -2.35
C GLU A 409 -19.31 -27.49 -3.50
N VAL A 410 -18.57 -27.30 -4.60
CA VAL A 410 -19.10 -26.79 -5.86
C VAL A 410 -19.47 -28.01 -6.70
N SER A 411 -20.77 -28.21 -6.93
CA SER A 411 -21.28 -29.23 -7.86
C SER A 411 -20.90 -28.88 -9.30
N ASP A 412 -20.44 -29.88 -10.06
CA ASP A 412 -20.07 -29.75 -11.48
C ASP A 412 -21.28 -29.30 -12.33
N PRO A 413 -21.15 -28.30 -13.23
CA PRO A 413 -22.18 -28.02 -14.21
C PRO A 413 -22.12 -29.02 -15.38
N VAL A 414 -23.33 -29.40 -15.80
CA VAL A 414 -23.74 -30.31 -16.87
C VAL A 414 -23.03 -30.04 -18.21
N GLN A 415 -22.72 -31.12 -18.95
CA GLN A 415 -22.29 -31.05 -20.34
C GLN A 415 -23.47 -30.67 -21.24
N GLU A 416 -23.43 -29.49 -21.85
CA GLU A 416 -24.24 -29.17 -23.04
C GLU A 416 -23.36 -28.66 -24.19
N ASP A 417 -23.82 -29.03 -25.38
CA ASP A 417 -23.20 -28.89 -26.70
C ASP A 417 -23.54 -27.52 -27.28
N ASP A 418 -22.55 -26.62 -27.38
CA ASP A 418 -22.73 -25.28 -27.94
C ASP A 418 -21.90 -25.11 -29.22
N SER A 419 -22.47 -25.58 -30.33
CA SER A 419 -22.21 -25.07 -31.66
C SER A 419 -23.04 -23.80 -31.90
N GLU A 420 -22.55 -22.64 -31.45
CA GLU A 420 -22.80 -21.33 -32.09
C GLU A 420 -22.03 -20.22 -31.37
N VAL A 421 -21.41 -19.33 -32.15
CA VAL A 421 -20.59 -18.22 -31.67
C VAL A 421 -21.35 -16.93 -31.94
N GLU A 422 -21.85 -16.28 -30.90
CA GLU A 422 -22.34 -14.91 -31.00
C GLU A 422 -21.18 -13.93 -30.82
N ILE A 423 -20.95 -13.12 -31.84
CA ILE A 423 -19.95 -12.03 -31.85
C ILE A 423 -20.64 -10.79 -31.28
N VAL A 424 -20.32 -10.42 -30.05
CA VAL A 424 -20.75 -9.13 -29.49
C VAL A 424 -19.83 -8.04 -29.99
N SER A 425 -20.39 -7.10 -30.77
CA SER A 425 -19.73 -5.97 -31.42
C SER A 425 -19.11 -4.99 -30.43
N GLU A 426 -17.98 -4.41 -30.83
CA GLU A 426 -17.23 -3.36 -30.11
C GLU A 426 -18.08 -2.11 -29.86
N GLY A 427 -18.09 -1.65 -28.61
CA GLY A 427 -18.63 -0.35 -28.22
C GLY A 427 -19.03 -0.30 -26.75
N THR A 428 -18.09 -0.03 -25.85
CA THR A 428 -18.43 0.41 -24.49
C THR A 428 -18.12 1.90 -24.37
N PRO A 429 -19.13 2.78 -24.28
CA PRO A 429 -18.93 4.17 -23.94
C PRO A 429 -18.73 4.27 -22.42
N LEU A 430 -17.53 4.66 -21.99
CA LEU A 430 -17.27 5.06 -20.60
C LEU A 430 -17.26 6.59 -20.51
N VAL A 431 -18.43 7.21 -20.57
CA VAL A 431 -18.70 8.53 -20.00
C VAL A 431 -20.15 8.52 -19.54
N SER A 432 -20.41 8.53 -18.23
CA SER A 432 -21.72 8.98 -17.74
C SER A 432 -21.72 10.50 -17.87
N LYS A 433 -22.54 11.02 -18.79
CA LYS A 433 -23.15 12.33 -18.59
C LYS A 433 -24.43 12.07 -17.81
N ASP A 434 -24.41 12.43 -16.54
CA ASP A 434 -25.41 13.28 -15.87
C ASP A 434 -24.91 13.60 -14.46
#